data_AF-A0A9W9JP44-F1
#
_entry.id   AF-A0A9W9JP44-F1
#
_cell.length_a   1.000
_cell.length_b   1.000
_cell.length_c   1.000
_cell.angle_alpha   90.00
_cell.angle_beta   90.00
_cell.angle_gamma   90.00
#
_symmetry.space_group_name_H-M   'P 1'
#
loop_
_entity.id
_entity.type
_entity.pdbx_description
1 polymer ?
#
loop_
_entity_poly.entity_id
_entity_poly.type
_entity_poly.pdbx_seq_one_letter_code
_entity_poly.pdbx_strand_id
1 'polypeptide(L)'
;MKTQSISALILATAGFTLAAPSPMVPVLEPLQLTGLNAGIYSTSPPTTCLLSFAVKDPNTNIDTTCSGYWSIGMAGNKTYDCSDKAYQLHLPNGIYDIENIDLGVSRADGSYSGRSVVTGDLWKCEKQEYPKAQCKWDGIFSLDLTSST
;
A
#
# COMPACT_ATOMS: atom_id res chain seq x y z
N MET A 1 -10.40 -83.02 -31.42
CA MET A 1 -9.41 -82.01 -31.84
C MET A 1 -9.68 -80.72 -31.08
N LYS A 2 -8.60 -80.04 -30.66
CA LYS A 2 -8.53 -78.93 -29.70
C LYS A 2 -9.04 -77.59 -30.26
N THR A 3 -9.23 -76.64 -29.32
CA THR A 3 -9.01 -75.16 -29.42
C THR A 3 -10.15 -74.35 -30.08
N GLN A 4 -10.56 -73.12 -29.68
CA GLN A 4 -9.88 -72.03 -28.96
C GLN A 4 -10.82 -71.16 -28.08
N SER A 5 -10.18 -70.56 -27.08
CA SER A 5 -10.65 -69.54 -26.14
C SER A 5 -10.87 -68.18 -26.82
N ILE A 6 -11.86 -67.40 -26.39
CA ILE A 6 -12.04 -65.99 -26.77
C ILE A 6 -11.87 -65.14 -25.50
N SER A 7 -10.72 -64.46 -25.40
CA SER A 7 -10.44 -63.47 -24.35
C SER A 7 -11.02 -62.12 -24.75
N ALA A 8 -11.91 -61.56 -23.94
CA ALA A 8 -12.42 -60.20 -24.11
C ALA A 8 -11.39 -59.18 -23.59
N LEU A 9 -10.98 -58.25 -24.45
CA LEU A 9 -10.18 -57.07 -24.11
C LEU A 9 -11.08 -55.98 -23.54
N ILE A 10 -10.80 -55.53 -22.31
CA ILE A 10 -11.42 -54.35 -21.71
C ILE A 10 -10.41 -53.20 -21.85
N LEU A 11 -10.74 -52.19 -22.65
CA LEU A 11 -9.98 -50.93 -22.69
C LEU A 11 -10.48 -50.02 -21.54
N ALA A 12 -9.66 -49.84 -20.52
CA ALA A 12 -9.85 -48.79 -19.53
C ALA A 12 -9.18 -47.51 -20.02
N THR A 13 -9.97 -46.49 -20.38
CA THR A 13 -9.48 -45.14 -20.68
C THR A 13 -9.14 -44.44 -19.36
N ALA A 14 -7.84 -44.34 -19.05
CA ALA A 14 -7.36 -43.50 -17.96
C ALA A 14 -7.51 -42.02 -18.35
N GLY A 15 -8.54 -41.36 -17.83
CA GLY A 15 -8.68 -39.91 -17.92
C GLY A 15 -7.67 -39.25 -16.98
N PHE A 16 -6.59 -38.70 -17.52
CA PHE A 16 -5.71 -37.82 -16.77
C PHE A 16 -6.36 -36.44 -16.69
N THR A 17 -6.88 -36.06 -15.52
CA THR A 17 -7.21 -34.67 -15.23
C THR A 17 -5.91 -33.90 -15.06
N LEU A 18 -5.49 -33.17 -16.10
CA LEU A 18 -4.41 -32.20 -15.99
C LEU A 18 -4.91 -31.05 -15.11
N ALA A 19 -4.38 -30.95 -13.88
CA ALA A 19 -4.55 -29.77 -13.06
C ALA A 19 -3.98 -28.58 -13.84
N ALA A 20 -4.85 -27.62 -14.20
CA ALA A 20 -4.41 -26.40 -14.85
C ALA A 20 -3.45 -25.66 -13.89
N PRO A 21 -2.32 -25.14 -14.37
CA PRO A 21 -1.41 -24.36 -13.54
C PRO A 21 -2.18 -23.18 -12.96
N SER A 22 -2.11 -23.01 -11.64
CA SER A 22 -2.65 -21.85 -10.95
C SER A 22 -2.06 -20.58 -11.55
N PRO A 23 -2.87 -19.54 -11.83
CA PRO A 23 -2.35 -18.27 -12.34
C PRO A 23 -1.28 -17.75 -11.38
N MET A 24 -0.06 -17.54 -11.89
CA MET A 24 1.00 -16.87 -11.13
C MET A 24 0.57 -15.42 -10.94
N VAL A 25 0.24 -15.05 -9.70
CA VAL A 25 0.06 -13.64 -9.35
C VAL A 25 1.46 -13.00 -9.39
N PRO A 26 1.67 -11.93 -10.19
CA PRO A 26 2.93 -11.21 -10.16
C PRO A 26 3.22 -10.77 -8.73
N VAL A 27 4.38 -11.15 -8.20
CA VAL A 27 4.84 -10.66 -6.90
C VAL A 27 5.22 -9.20 -7.09
N LEU A 28 4.39 -8.29 -6.59
CA LEU A 28 4.70 -6.86 -6.62
C LEU A 28 5.73 -6.52 -5.56
N GLU A 29 6.69 -5.70 -5.94
CA GLU A 29 7.60 -5.07 -5.00
C GLU A 29 6.85 -3.97 -4.22
N PRO A 30 7.12 -3.81 -2.92
CA PRO A 30 6.49 -2.76 -2.12
C PRO A 30 6.87 -1.37 -2.62
N LEU A 31 5.96 -0.41 -2.42
CA LEU A 31 6.28 1.01 -2.60
C LEU A 31 7.30 1.43 -1.55
N GLN A 32 8.28 2.23 -1.96
CA GLN A 32 9.28 2.80 -1.07
C GLN A 32 8.88 4.23 -0.72
N LEU A 33 8.45 4.45 0.52
CA LEU A 33 8.16 5.79 1.04
C LEU A 33 9.41 6.37 1.69
N THR A 34 9.86 7.52 1.19
CA THR A 34 11.09 8.18 1.66
C THR A 34 10.82 9.63 2.05
N GLY A 35 11.67 10.18 2.92
CA GLY A 35 11.50 11.55 3.41
C GLY A 35 10.17 11.77 4.11
N LEU A 36 9.64 10.72 4.76
CA LEU A 36 8.32 10.75 5.37
C LEU A 36 8.33 11.67 6.57
N ASN A 37 7.51 12.71 6.49
CA ASN A 37 7.54 13.86 7.39
C ASN A 37 6.10 14.23 7.76
N ALA A 38 5.83 14.31 9.05
CA ALA A 38 4.55 14.70 9.60
C ALA A 38 4.75 15.84 10.61
N GLY A 39 3.88 16.85 10.60
CA GLY A 39 4.04 17.97 11.51
C GLY A 39 2.73 18.63 11.88
N ILE A 40 2.68 19.19 13.09
CA ILE A 40 1.54 19.94 13.63
C ILE A 40 1.85 21.43 13.48
N TYR A 41 1.21 22.08 12.51
CA TYR A 41 1.55 23.45 12.10
C TYR A 41 0.65 24.52 12.72
N SER A 42 -0.68 24.31 12.77
CA SER A 42 -1.58 25.37 13.25
C SER A 42 -1.56 25.52 14.77
N THR A 43 -1.40 26.77 15.23
CA THR A 43 -1.55 27.18 16.63
C THR A 43 -2.99 27.57 16.98
N SER A 44 -3.81 27.93 15.99
CA SER A 44 -5.23 28.23 16.15
C SER A 44 -6.09 26.99 15.89
N PRO A 45 -7.13 26.73 16.71
CA PRO A 45 -8.10 25.69 16.45
C PRO A 45 -8.82 25.87 15.09
N PRO A 46 -9.08 24.78 14.34
CA PRO A 46 -8.63 23.43 14.63
C PRO A 46 -7.14 23.23 14.33
N THR A 47 -6.46 22.48 15.20
CA THR A 47 -5.07 22.07 14.98
C THR A 47 -4.94 21.33 13.65
N THR A 48 -3.96 21.71 12.83
CA THR A 48 -3.72 21.13 11.50
C THR A 48 -2.40 20.38 11.47
N CYS A 49 -2.47 19.13 11.01
CA CYS A 49 -1.36 18.24 10.72
C CYS A 49 -1.10 18.25 9.21
N LEU A 50 0.17 18.26 8.81
CA LEU A 50 0.62 18.02 7.44
C LEU A 50 1.39 16.70 7.40
N LEU A 51 1.22 15.95 6.31
CA LEU A 51 2.00 14.76 5.98
C LEU A 51 2.58 14.93 4.58
N SER A 52 3.85 14.59 4.39
CA SER A 52 4.52 14.61 3.11
C SER A 52 5.55 13.50 3.01
N PHE A 53 5.68 12.88 1.83
CA PHE A 53 6.71 11.89 1.53
C PHE A 53 6.90 11.76 0.02
N ALA A 54 8.04 11.20 -0.39
CA ALA A 54 8.24 10.72 -1.76
C ALA A 54 7.89 9.24 -1.84
N VAL A 55 7.28 8.84 -2.95
CA VAL A 55 6.97 7.46 -3.32
C VAL A 55 7.87 7.07 -4.48
N LYS A 56 8.55 5.94 -4.35
CA LYS A 56 9.18 5.24 -5.45
C LYS A 56 8.45 3.93 -5.67
N ASP A 57 7.92 3.73 -6.88
CA ASP A 57 7.28 2.48 -7.31
C ASP A 57 8.25 1.67 -8.18
N PRO A 58 8.87 0.59 -7.65
CA PRO A 58 9.78 -0.26 -8.43
C PRO A 58 9.10 -0.95 -9.61
N ASN A 59 7.79 -1.17 -9.53
CA ASN A 59 7.04 -1.92 -10.52
C ASN A 59 6.72 -1.07 -11.77
N THR A 60 6.74 0.27 -11.67
CA THR A 60 6.51 1.18 -12.81
C THR A 60 7.68 2.11 -13.09
N ASN A 61 8.71 2.13 -12.24
CA ASN A 61 9.81 3.10 -12.26
C ASN A 61 9.34 4.57 -12.18
N ILE A 62 8.25 4.82 -11.44
CA ILE A 62 7.74 6.18 -11.20
C ILE A 62 8.19 6.64 -9.82
N ASP A 63 8.71 7.86 -9.76
CA ASP A 63 9.00 8.58 -8.53
C ASP A 63 8.05 9.79 -8.45
N THR A 64 7.31 9.90 -7.35
CA THR A 64 6.31 10.96 -7.14
C THR A 64 6.35 11.47 -5.71
N THR A 65 5.77 12.64 -5.45
CA THR A 65 5.65 13.19 -4.10
C THR A 65 4.19 13.24 -3.71
N CYS A 66 3.87 12.78 -2.50
CA CYS A 66 2.53 12.81 -1.96
C CYS A 66 2.53 13.74 -0.75
N SER A 67 1.51 14.58 -0.65
CA SER A 67 1.27 15.36 0.56
C SER A 67 -0.21 15.49 0.82
N GLY A 68 -0.54 15.62 2.10
CA GLY A 68 -1.90 15.75 2.58
C GLY A 68 -1.91 16.57 3.86
N TYR A 69 -3.10 17.07 4.20
CA TYR A 69 -3.32 17.76 5.46
C TYR A 69 -4.52 17.18 6.16
N TRP A 70 -4.53 17.21 7.48
CA TRP A 70 -5.70 16.86 8.25
C TRP A 70 -5.82 17.78 9.44
N SER A 71 -7.02 18.25 9.74
CA SER A 71 -7.29 19.20 10.83
C SER A 71 -8.29 18.58 11.78
N ILE A 72 -8.12 18.81 13.08
CA ILE A 72 -9.03 18.31 14.11
C ILE A 72 -10.47 18.73 13.77
N GLY A 73 -11.38 17.76 13.73
CA GLY A 73 -12.79 17.99 13.36
C GLY A 73 -13.10 17.83 11.87
N MET A 74 -12.09 17.68 11.01
CA MET A 74 -12.33 17.12 9.67
C MET A 74 -12.64 15.63 9.76
N ALA A 75 -13.63 15.17 9.01
CA ALA A 75 -13.86 13.74 8.86
C ALA A 75 -12.60 13.04 8.31
N GLY A 76 -12.42 11.78 8.72
CA GLY A 76 -11.45 10.89 8.07
C GLY A 76 -11.82 10.61 6.61
N ASN A 77 -11.17 9.60 6.03
CA ASN A 77 -11.36 9.17 4.65
C ASN A 77 -11.09 10.29 3.62
N LYS A 78 -9.95 10.98 3.80
CA LYS A 78 -9.47 11.98 2.85
C LYS A 78 -8.56 11.35 1.82
N THR A 79 -8.68 11.82 0.58
CA THR A 79 -7.82 11.40 -0.54
C THR A 79 -7.19 12.64 -1.17
N TYR A 80 -5.91 12.55 -1.50
CA TYR A 80 -5.12 13.60 -2.13
C TYR A 80 -4.41 13.02 -3.35
N ASP A 81 -4.44 13.73 -4.47
CA ASP A 81 -3.59 13.37 -5.60
C ASP A 81 -2.13 13.66 -5.24
N CYS A 82 -1.23 12.73 -5.58
CA CYS A 82 0.20 12.99 -5.54
C CYS A 82 0.60 13.89 -6.72
N SER A 83 1.86 14.35 -6.77
CA SER A 83 2.35 15.20 -7.87
C SER A 83 2.19 14.53 -9.24
N ASP A 84 2.42 13.22 -9.28
CA ASP A 84 1.93 12.35 -10.35
C ASP A 84 0.53 11.86 -9.99
N LYS A 85 -0.45 12.25 -10.81
CA LYS A 85 -1.88 11.92 -10.63
C LYS A 85 -2.21 10.45 -10.87
N ALA A 86 -1.24 9.65 -11.33
CA ALA A 86 -1.37 8.20 -11.34
C ALA A 86 -1.38 7.61 -9.91
N TYR A 87 -1.06 8.41 -8.88
CA TYR A 87 -1.02 7.98 -7.48
C TYR A 87 -1.88 8.87 -6.58
N GLN A 88 -2.50 8.25 -5.58
CA GLN A 88 -3.30 8.93 -4.58
C GLN A 88 -2.89 8.52 -3.17
N LEU A 89 -2.78 9.51 -2.29
CA LEU A 89 -2.62 9.33 -0.84
C LEU A 89 -4.00 9.27 -0.19
N HIS A 90 -4.21 8.28 0.68
CA HIS A 90 -5.40 8.14 1.50
C HIS A 90 -5.07 8.29 2.99
N LEU A 91 -5.90 9.08 3.68
CA LEU A 91 -5.91 9.25 5.13
C LEU A 91 -7.26 8.74 5.66
N PRO A 92 -7.46 7.41 5.75
CA PRO A 92 -8.73 6.78 6.12
C PRO A 92 -9.22 7.23 7.50
N ASN A 93 -8.29 7.42 8.44
CA ASN A 93 -8.59 7.80 9.81
C ASN A 93 -8.17 9.24 10.15
N GLY A 94 -7.67 10.02 9.20
CA GLY A 94 -7.06 11.33 9.50
C GLY A 94 -5.71 11.21 10.23
N ILE A 95 -5.25 12.28 10.86
CA ILE A 95 -3.94 12.35 11.55
C ILE A 95 -4.14 12.90 12.97
N TYR A 96 -4.38 12.01 13.92
CA TYR A 96 -4.52 12.37 15.35
C TYR A 96 -3.20 12.32 16.11
N ASP A 97 -2.26 11.50 15.64
CA ASP A 97 -0.94 11.30 16.20
C ASP A 97 0.07 11.27 15.04
N ILE A 98 1.08 12.14 15.08
CA ILE A 98 2.09 12.24 14.02
C ILE A 98 3.17 11.14 14.12
N GLU A 99 3.13 10.30 15.16
CA GLU A 99 3.96 9.10 15.34
C GLU A 99 3.19 7.79 15.05
N ASN A 100 1.89 7.90 14.76
CA ASN A 100 0.99 6.79 14.46
C ASN A 100 0.00 7.20 13.36
N ILE A 101 0.41 6.99 12.10
CA ILE A 101 -0.33 7.46 10.93
C ILE A 101 -0.81 6.26 10.11
N ASP A 102 -2.13 6.06 10.07
CA ASP A 102 -2.77 5.14 9.13
C ASP A 102 -2.91 5.83 7.77
N LEU A 103 -2.06 5.42 6.84
CA LEU A 103 -2.05 5.94 5.47
C LEU A 103 -2.19 4.80 4.46
N GLY A 104 -2.74 5.16 3.30
CA GLY A 104 -2.70 4.31 2.12
C GLY A 104 -2.15 5.07 0.92
N VAL A 105 -1.59 4.33 -0.03
CA VAL A 105 -1.25 4.82 -1.36
C VAL A 105 -1.88 3.88 -2.36
N SER A 106 -2.62 4.43 -3.32
CA SER A 106 -3.16 3.64 -4.43
C SER A 106 -2.71 4.22 -5.76
N ARG A 107 -2.75 3.37 -6.79
CA ARG A 107 -2.75 3.83 -8.17
C ARG A 107 -4.15 4.29 -8.54
N ALA A 108 -4.25 5.43 -9.22
CA ALA A 108 -5.52 6.04 -9.62
C ALA A 108 -6.31 5.20 -10.63
N ASP A 109 -5.65 4.26 -11.33
CA ASP A 109 -6.31 3.27 -12.20
C ASP A 109 -7.01 2.14 -11.43
N GLY A 110 -6.89 2.12 -10.09
CA GLY A 110 -7.47 1.10 -9.23
C GLY A 110 -6.74 -0.23 -9.24
N SER A 111 -5.63 -0.37 -9.97
CA SER A 111 -4.95 -1.66 -10.12
C SER A 111 -4.39 -2.19 -8.80
N TYR A 112 -3.74 -1.30 -8.03
CA TYR A 112 -3.06 -1.67 -6.80
C TYR A 112 -3.16 -0.60 -5.73
N SER A 113 -3.22 -1.06 -4.48
CA SER A 113 -3.18 -0.20 -3.30
C SER A 113 -2.43 -0.87 -2.15
N GLY A 114 -1.77 -0.04 -1.35
CA GLY A 114 -1.16 -0.42 -0.10
C GLY A 114 -1.71 0.45 1.03
N ARG A 115 -1.88 -0.15 2.22
CA ARG A 115 -2.29 0.57 3.43
C ARG A 115 -1.55 0.02 4.63
N SER A 116 -1.03 0.91 5.46
CA SER A 116 -0.35 0.51 6.70
C SER A 116 -0.40 1.63 7.72
N VAL A 117 -0.18 1.24 8.98
CA VAL A 117 0.04 2.17 10.09
C VAL A 117 1.54 2.40 10.20
N VAL A 118 1.98 3.62 9.92
CA VAL A 118 3.38 4.03 10.07
C VAL A 118 3.64 4.37 11.54
N THR A 119 4.27 3.42 12.26
CA THR A 119 4.61 3.54 13.68
C THR A 119 5.93 2.84 13.99
N GLY A 120 6.58 3.22 15.09
CA GLY A 120 7.83 2.62 15.57
C GLY A 120 8.98 3.62 15.79
N ASP A 121 10.13 3.10 16.19
CA ASP A 121 11.26 3.89 16.72
C ASP A 121 12.05 4.69 15.66
N LEU A 122 11.71 4.52 14.37
CA LEU A 122 12.31 5.29 13.28
C LEU A 122 11.71 6.69 13.17
N TRP A 123 10.58 6.98 13.82
CA TRP A 123 10.13 8.35 13.98
C TRP A 123 11.11 9.14 14.87
N LYS A 124 11.66 10.22 14.33
CA LYS A 124 12.48 11.20 15.04
C LYS A 124 11.69 12.49 15.16
N CYS A 125 11.27 12.80 16.37
CA CYS A 125 10.35 13.90 16.64
C CYS A 125 11.02 15.03 17.42
N GLU A 126 10.80 16.24 16.96
CA GLU A 126 11.26 17.47 17.59
C GLU A 126 10.05 18.34 17.93
N LYS A 127 10.11 19.00 19.08
CA LYS A 127 9.13 20.00 19.51
C LYS A 127 9.79 21.36 19.47
N GLN A 128 9.13 22.31 18.82
CA GLN A 128 9.62 23.69 18.72
C GLN A 128 8.43 24.66 18.71
N GLU A 129 8.72 25.97 18.64
CA GLU A 129 7.68 27.00 18.65
C GLU A 129 6.76 26.91 17.42
N TYR A 130 7.34 26.63 16.25
CA TYR A 130 6.60 26.42 15.01
C TYR A 130 7.41 25.57 14.01
N PRO A 131 6.90 24.45 13.46
CA PRO A 131 5.67 23.75 13.87
C PRO A 131 5.73 23.30 15.34
N LYS A 132 4.58 23.11 15.99
CA LYS A 132 4.51 22.68 17.41
C LYS A 132 5.19 21.35 17.65
N ALA A 133 5.10 20.46 16.67
CA ALA A 133 5.81 19.20 16.65
C ALA A 133 6.06 18.81 15.20
N GLN A 134 7.20 18.18 14.94
CA GLN A 134 7.55 17.63 13.65
C GLN A 134 8.22 16.28 13.86
N CYS A 135 7.76 15.27 13.15
CA CYS A 135 8.31 13.92 13.15
C CYS A 135 8.79 13.58 11.74
N LYS A 136 9.98 13.01 11.65
CA LYS A 136 10.57 12.51 10.41
C LYS A 136 10.90 11.03 10.56
N TRP A 137 10.54 10.22 9.59
CA TRP A 137 10.91 8.81 9.55
C TRP A 137 12.36 8.68 9.10
N ASP A 138 13.18 8.04 9.94
CA ASP A 138 14.59 7.76 9.67
C ASP A 138 14.75 6.48 8.84
N GLY A 139 14.66 6.63 7.52
CA GLY A 139 14.88 5.55 6.57
C GLY A 139 13.79 5.46 5.49
N ILE A 140 13.63 4.25 4.96
CA ILE A 140 12.63 3.93 3.93
C ILE A 140 11.52 3.12 4.59
N PHE A 141 10.27 3.57 4.48
CA PHE A 141 9.12 2.78 4.87
C PHE A 141 8.63 1.97 3.66
N SER A 142 8.59 0.65 3.78
CA SER A 142 8.10 -0.24 2.72
C SER A 142 6.60 -0.44 2.89
N LEU A 143 5.84 -0.12 1.84
CA LEU A 143 4.39 -0.26 1.82
C LEU A 143 4.00 -1.35 0.82
N ASP A 144 3.57 -2.50 1.33
CA ASP A 144 3.16 -3.63 0.52
C ASP A 144 1.93 -3.29 -0.33
N LEU A 145 1.95 -3.72 -1.59
CA LEU A 145 0.87 -3.53 -2.54
C LEU A 145 0.02 -4.80 -2.65
N THR A 146 -1.28 -4.59 -2.76
CA THR A 146 -2.27 -5.62 -3.06
C THR A 146 -3.11 -5.19 -4.25
N SER A 147 -3.63 -6.15 -5.02
CA SER A 147 -4.60 -5.83 -6.06
C SER A 147 -5.84 -5.21 -5.40
N SER A 148 -6.30 -4.08 -5.92
CA SER A 148 -7.56 -3.52 -5.44
C SER A 148 -8.68 -4.32 -6.11
N THR A 149 -9.37 -5.15 -5.33
CA THR A 149 -10.56 -5.90 -5.75
C THR A 149 -11.78 -5.01 -5.88
#